data_AF-A0A4Y8C6P9-F1
#
_entry.id   AF-A0A4Y8C6P9-F1
#
_cell.length_a   1.000
_cell.length_b   1.000
_cell.length_c   1.000
_cell.angle_alpha   90.00
_cell.angle_beta   90.00
_cell.angle_gamma   90.00
#
_symmetry.space_group_name_H-M   'P 1'
#
loop_
_entity.id
_entity.type
_entity.pdbx_description
1 polymer ?
#
loop_
_entity_poly.entity_id
_entity_poly.type
_entity_poly.pdbx_seq_one_letter_code
_entity_poly.pdbx_strand_id
1 'polypeptide(L)'
;ARKIISLAIILMVFVVMFFVFSCALTFTPEDFASAKDQNINILTFIANKFPEVSLLAYVGPIVALVAISKSFLGHYLGSQEGLNGILYKASNGKIQGKFAQTLTAI
;
A
#
# COMPACT_ATOMS: atom_id res chain seq x y z
N ALA A 1 -0.12 5.56 23.30
CA ALA A 1 -0.36 4.64 22.17
C ALA A 1 -1.60 5.02 21.33
N ARG A 2 -2.83 4.89 21.85
CA ARG A 2 -4.08 5.11 21.06
C ARG A 2 -4.18 6.48 20.37
N LYS A 3 -3.79 7.58 21.03
CA LYS A 3 -3.79 8.93 20.44
C LYS A 3 -2.86 9.06 19.23
N ILE A 4 -1.67 8.44 19.29
CA ILE A 4 -0.68 8.49 18.20
C ILE A 4 -1.17 7.70 16.99
N ILE A 5 -1.73 6.50 17.21
CA ILE A 5 -2.29 5.66 16.15
C ILE A 5 -3.47 6.37 15.47
N SER A 6 -4.39 6.94 16.25
CA SER A 6 -5.52 7.68 15.70
C SER A 6 -5.07 8.88 14.87
N LEU A 7 -4.06 9.64 15.36
CA LEU A 7 -3.51 10.77 14.63
C LEU A 7 -2.78 10.35 13.35
N ALA A 8 -2.06 9.23 13.38
CA ALA A 8 -1.41 8.66 12.20
C ALA A 8 -2.42 8.24 11.13
N ILE A 9 -3.54 7.61 11.50
CA ILE A 9 -4.61 7.25 10.57
C ILE A 9 -5.25 8.50 9.96
N ILE A 10 -5.56 9.51 10.78
CA ILE A 10 -6.13 10.78 10.30
C ILE A 10 -5.17 11.44 9.30
N LEU A 11 -3.87 11.50 9.63
CA LEU A 11 -2.86 12.10 8.77
C LEU A 11 -2.70 11.30 7.46
N MET A 12 -2.70 9.97 7.52
CA MET A 12 -2.66 9.11 6.33
C MET A 12 -3.85 9.39 5.40
N VAL A 13 -5.07 9.40 5.93
CA VAL A 13 -6.28 9.65 5.13
C VAL A 13 -6.25 11.06 4.55
N PHE A 14 -5.89 12.06 5.36
CA PHE A 14 -5.83 13.45 4.93
C PHE A 14 -4.85 13.65 3.77
N VAL A 15 -3.63 13.13 3.88
CA VAL A 15 -2.61 13.27 2.83
C VAL A 15 -3.03 12.56 1.54
N VAL A 16 -3.61 11.36 1.64
CA VAL A 16 -4.06 10.61 0.46
C VAL A 16 -5.23 11.33 -0.22
N MET A 17 -6.22 11.80 0.54
CA MET A 17 -7.36 12.54 -0.03
C MET A 17 -6.92 13.87 -0.64
N PHE A 18 -6.03 14.61 0.03
CA PHE A 18 -5.47 15.86 -0.49
C PHE A 18 -4.75 15.63 -1.83
N PHE A 19 -3.96 14.56 -1.94
CA PHE A 19 -3.31 14.18 -3.19
C PHE A 19 -4.32 13.88 -4.30
N VAL A 20 -5.38 13.12 -4.02
CA VAL A 20 -6.43 12.79 -5.00
C VAL A 20 -7.15 14.05 -5.50
N PHE A 21 -7.52 14.97 -4.60
CA PHE A 21 -8.15 16.23 -4.99
C PHE A 21 -7.21 17.10 -5.84
N SER A 22 -5.92 17.15 -5.50
CA SER A 22 -4.92 17.86 -6.31
C SER A 22 -4.86 17.31 -7.75
N CYS A 23 -4.86 15.98 -7.89
CA CYS A 23 -4.93 15.34 -9.22
C CYS A 23 -6.25 15.65 -9.95
N ALA A 24 -7.39 15.61 -9.26
CA ALA A 24 -8.70 15.90 -9.86
C ALA A 24 -8.84 17.36 -10.33
N LEU A 25 -8.18 18.31 -9.68
CA LEU A 25 -8.13 19.71 -10.12
C LEU A 25 -7.14 19.96 -11.26
N THR A 26 -6.13 19.10 -11.40
CA THR A 26 -5.08 19.23 -12.42
C THR A 26 -5.45 18.53 -13.73
N PHE A 27 -6.16 17.39 -13.66
CA PHE A 27 -6.45 16.54 -14.81
C PHE A 27 -7.89 16.65 -15.28
N THR A 28 -8.08 16.59 -16.59
CA THR A 28 -9.41 16.53 -17.21
C THR A 28 -9.89 15.06 -17.32
N PRO A 29 -11.19 14.79 -17.52
CA PRO A 29 -11.71 13.43 -17.65
C PRO A 29 -11.11 12.63 -18.83
N GLU A 30 -10.76 13.33 -19.91
CA GLU A 30 -10.07 12.79 -21.09
C GLU A 30 -8.64 12.32 -20.77
N ASP A 31 -7.93 13.01 -19.87
CA ASP A 31 -6.61 12.58 -19.42
C ASP A 31 -6.68 11.23 -18.71
N PHE A 32 -7.66 11.03 -17.85
CA PHE A 32 -7.86 9.75 -17.16
C PHE A 32 -8.24 8.62 -18.10
N ALA A 33 -9.03 8.91 -19.16
CA ALA A 33 -9.33 7.93 -20.20
C ALA A 33 -8.05 7.52 -20.96
N SER A 34 -7.21 8.48 -21.32
CA SER A 34 -5.94 8.19 -22.00
C SER A 34 -4.95 7.42 -21.12
N ALA A 35 -4.88 7.73 -19.82
CA ALA A 35 -4.03 7.02 -18.87
C ALA A 35 -4.50 5.56 -18.67
N LYS A 36 -5.82 5.35 -18.66
CA LYS A 36 -6.44 4.03 -18.60
C LYS A 36 -6.14 3.21 -19.86
N ASP A 37 -6.29 3.81 -21.04
CA ASP A 37 -6.00 3.12 -22.31
C ASP A 37 -4.53 2.71 -22.40
N GLN A 38 -3.63 3.56 -21.91
CA GLN A 38 -2.20 3.27 -21.81
C GLN A 38 -1.83 2.32 -20.66
N ASN A 39 -2.78 1.94 -19.80
CA ASN A 39 -2.57 1.09 -18.62
C ASN A 39 -1.42 1.59 -17.70
N ILE A 40 -1.21 2.91 -17.65
CA ILE A 40 -0.19 3.54 -16.81
C ILE A 40 -0.82 4.13 -15.55
N ASN A 41 -0.07 4.11 -14.45
CA ASN A 41 -0.52 4.73 -13.21
C ASN A 41 -0.44 6.27 -13.30
N ILE A 42 -1.15 6.95 -12.41
CA ILE A 42 -1.25 8.42 -12.42
C ILE A 42 0.10 9.14 -12.23
N LEU A 43 1.05 8.54 -11.49
CA LEU A 43 2.40 9.10 -11.28
C LEU A 43 3.21 9.06 -12.58
N THR A 44 3.14 7.95 -13.31
CA THR A 44 3.74 7.81 -14.64
C THR A 44 3.08 8.74 -15.65
N PHE A 45 1.76 8.93 -15.57
CA PHE A 45 1.04 9.88 -16.42
C PHE A 45 1.46 11.33 -16.17
N ILE A 46 1.56 11.76 -14.91
CA ILE A 46 2.09 13.08 -14.52
C ILE A 46 3.51 13.28 -15.09
N ALA A 47 4.39 12.29 -14.92
CA ALA A 47 5.78 12.38 -15.36
C ALA A 47 5.91 12.51 -16.88
N ASN A 48 5.01 11.90 -17.64
CA ASN A 48 5.00 12.00 -19.11
C ASN A 48 4.38 13.32 -19.61
N LYS A 49 3.36 13.84 -18.92
CA LYS A 49 2.65 15.06 -19.34
C LYS A 49 3.40 16.34 -18.95
N PHE A 50 4.16 16.32 -17.85
CA PHE A 50 4.87 17.49 -17.35
C PHE A 50 6.39 17.21 -17.30
N PRO A 51 7.16 17.66 -18.30
CA PRO A 51 8.60 17.40 -18.36
C PRO A 51 9.39 18.05 -17.21
N GLU A 52 8.86 19.10 -16.58
CA GLU A 52 9.44 19.78 -15.41
C GLU A 52 9.49 18.88 -14.15
N VAL A 53 8.62 17.87 -14.08
CA VAL A 53 8.58 16.87 -12.99
C VAL A 53 9.25 15.54 -13.38
N SER A 54 10.19 15.56 -14.33
CA SER A 54 10.99 14.39 -14.76
C SER A 54 11.66 13.63 -13.60
N LEU A 55 11.89 14.27 -12.45
CA LEU A 55 12.34 13.60 -11.21
C LEU A 55 11.41 12.41 -10.85
N LEU A 56 10.09 12.58 -10.99
CA LEU A 56 9.11 11.53 -10.70
C LEU A 56 9.24 10.33 -11.64
N ALA A 57 9.74 10.50 -12.87
CA ALA A 57 9.98 9.38 -13.78
C ALA A 57 11.04 8.41 -13.23
N TYR A 58 12.07 8.93 -12.57
CA TYR A 58 13.15 8.13 -11.99
C TYR A 58 12.82 7.61 -10.59
N VAL A 59 12.17 8.44 -9.75
CA VAL A 59 11.85 8.07 -8.36
C VAL A 59 10.56 7.25 -8.26
N GLY A 60 9.61 7.44 -9.17
CA GLY A 60 8.32 6.74 -9.20
C GLY A 60 8.44 5.22 -9.12
N PRO A 61 9.26 4.56 -9.95
CA PRO A 61 9.47 3.11 -9.89
C PRO A 61 10.04 2.64 -8.54
N ILE A 62 10.97 3.39 -7.95
CA ILE A 62 11.57 3.05 -6.65
C ILE A 62 10.52 3.14 -5.55
N VAL A 63 9.73 4.23 -5.52
CA VAL A 63 8.64 4.42 -4.56
C VAL A 63 7.59 3.32 -4.72
N ALA A 64 7.23 2.96 -5.95
CA ALA A 64 6.29 1.88 -6.23
C ALA A 64 6.80 0.54 -5.68
N LEU A 65 8.07 0.21 -5.91
CA LEU A 65 8.69 -1.01 -5.39
C LEU A 65 8.68 -1.06 -3.86
N VAL A 66 9.05 0.03 -3.20
CA VAL A 66 9.02 0.13 -1.73
C VAL A 66 7.59 0.04 -1.20
N ALA A 67 6.64 0.70 -1.86
CA ALA A 67 5.23 0.70 -1.46
C ALA A 67 4.62 -0.71 -1.55
N ILE A 68 4.83 -1.41 -2.67
CA ILE A 68 4.36 -2.80 -2.87
C ILE A 68 5.01 -3.71 -1.83
N SER A 69 6.32 -3.61 -1.63
CA SER A 69 7.04 -4.45 -0.66
C SER A 69 6.54 -4.24 0.77
N LYS A 70 6.33 -2.99 1.18
CA LYS A 70 5.78 -2.64 2.50
C LYS A 70 4.35 -3.16 2.67
N SER A 71 3.50 -2.99 1.65
CA SER A 71 2.12 -3.48 1.68
C SER A 71 2.07 -5.00 1.78
N PHE A 72 2.94 -5.70 1.04
CA PHE A 72 3.04 -7.16 1.05
C PHE A 72 3.45 -7.68 2.44
N LEU A 73 4.51 -7.13 3.04
CA LEU A 73 4.96 -7.56 4.37
C LEU A 73 3.91 -7.32 5.45
N GLY A 74 3.19 -6.21 5.40
CA GLY A 74 2.12 -5.92 6.35
C GLY A 74 0.99 -6.95 6.30
N HIS A 75 0.54 -7.34 5.10
CA HIS A 75 -0.48 -8.38 4.93
C HIS A 75 0.03 -9.77 5.27
N TYR A 76 1.25 -10.12 4.86
CA TYR A 76 1.84 -11.43 5.11
C TYR A 76 2.05 -11.67 6.61
N LEU A 77 2.78 -10.77 7.28
CA LEU A 77 3.06 -10.88 8.71
C LEU A 77 1.77 -10.76 9.54
N GLY A 78 0.88 -9.83 9.18
CA GLY A 78 -0.40 -9.66 9.86
C GLY A 78 -1.29 -10.91 9.75
N SER A 79 -1.33 -11.58 8.59
CA SER A 79 -2.08 -12.83 8.42
C SER A 79 -1.43 -13.97 9.18
N GLN A 80 -0.10 -14.08 9.15
CA GLN A 80 0.65 -15.10 9.87
C GLN A 80 0.47 -14.98 11.39
N GLU A 81 0.61 -13.78 11.94
CA GLU A 81 0.37 -13.50 13.37
C GLU A 81 -1.10 -13.72 13.75
N GLY A 82 -2.03 -13.30 12.89
CA GLY A 82 -3.46 -13.51 13.08
C GLY A 82 -3.83 -14.99 13.15
N LEU A 83 -3.36 -15.79 12.19
CA LEU A 83 -3.58 -17.24 12.15
C LEU A 83 -2.95 -17.95 13.35
N ASN A 84 -1.71 -17.62 13.70
CA ASN A 84 -1.03 -18.20 14.86
C ASN A 84 -1.79 -17.86 16.16
N GLY A 85 -2.31 -16.63 16.28
CA GLY A 85 -3.15 -16.21 17.41
C GLY A 85 -4.47 -16.98 17.50
N ILE A 86 -5.11 -17.27 16.37
CA ILE A 86 -6.35 -18.07 16.31
C ILE A 86 -6.06 -19.53 16.72
N LEU A 87 -5.02 -20.14 16.13
CA LEU A 87 -4.61 -21.52 16.43
C LEU A 87 -4.24 -21.71 17.90
N TYR A 88 -3.49 -20.77 18.48
CA TYR A 88 -3.11 -20.80 19.90
C TYR A 88 -4.34 -20.79 20.82
N LYS A 89 -5.32 -19.91 20.53
CA LYS A 89 -6.58 -19.83 21.28
C LYS A 89 -7.44 -21.08 21.10
N ALA A 90 -7.57 -21.57 19.88
CA ALA A 90 -8.35 -22.78 19.58
C ALA A 90 -7.77 -24.04 20.27
N SER A 91 -6.45 -24.08 20.48
CA SER A 91 -5.77 -25.19 21.14
C SER A 91 -5.77 -25.11 22.68
N ASN A 92 -6.46 -24.15 23.30
CA ASN A 92 -6.36 -23.89 24.76
C ASN A 92 -4.89 -23.75 25.22
N GLY A 93 -4.05 -23.10 24.42
CA GLY A 93 -2.64 -22.85 24.74
C GLY A 93 -1.70 -24.05 24.63
N LYS A 94 -2.14 -25.20 24.08
CA LYS A 94 -1.31 -26.43 23.99
C LYS A 94 -0.43 -26.51 22.73
N ILE A 95 -0.84 -25.89 21.62
CA ILE A 95 -0.09 -25.90 20.37
C ILE A 95 0.65 -24.57 20.24
N GLN A 96 1.98 -24.62 20.39
CA GLN A 96 2.86 -23.49 20.16
C GLN A 96 3.83 -23.81 19.00
N GLY A 97 3.70 -23.06 17.91
CA GLY A 97 4.77 -22.80 16.95
C GLY A 97 5.05 -23.84 15.86
N LYS A 98 5.11 -25.14 16.14
CA LYS A 98 5.70 -26.10 15.17
C LYS A 98 4.83 -26.41 13.94
N PHE A 99 3.51 -26.57 14.10
CA PHE A 99 2.61 -26.91 12.99
C PHE A 99 2.30 -25.70 12.09
N ALA A 100 2.22 -24.50 12.69
CA ALA A 100 2.04 -23.26 11.95
C ALA A 100 3.25 -22.93 11.06
N GLN A 101 4.47 -23.25 11.51
CA GLN A 101 5.68 -23.07 10.70
C GLN A 101 5.76 -24.04 9.50
N THR A 102 5.23 -25.25 9.61
CA THR A 102 5.21 -26.23 8.50
C THR A 102 4.12 -25.92 7.46
N LEU A 103 2.97 -25.41 7.87
CA LEU A 103 1.89 -25.04 6.94
C LEU A 103 2.09 -23.67 6.26
N THR A 104 2.87 -22.76 6.85
CA THR A 104 3.17 -21.45 6.24
C THR A 104 4.47 -21.48 5.41
N ALA A 105 5.23 -22.58 5.46
CA ALA A 105 6.45 -22.79 4.67
C ALA A 105 6.22 -23.53 3.34
N ILE A 106 4.96 -23.86 3.03
CA ILE A 106 4.50 -24.35 1.71
C ILE A 106 3.76 -23.23 1.00
#